data_AF-A0A7W0X106-F1
#
_entry.id   AF-A0A7W0X106-F1
#
_cell.length_a   1.000
_cell.length_b   1.000
_cell.length_c   1.000
_cell.angle_alpha   90.00
_cell.angle_beta   90.00
_cell.angle_gamma   90.00
#
_symmetry.space_group_name_H-M   'P 1'
#
loop_
_entity.id
_entity.type
_entity.pdbx_description
1 polymer ?
#
loop_
_entity_poly.entity_id
_entity_poly.type
_entity_poly.pdbx_seq_one_letter_code
_entity_poly.pdbx_strand_id
1 'polypeptide(L)'
;MTDERNSLRVQLEPSTSAEDWIERLLVDAAREHRDGYLADDGFTARMMGKLPGTVTAPSWRKPALTVMWGAAAIAIATVLPQVFVDAGREVYKLVAAQPVSLSGIGGALLAACALTWGAAAYTLRASD
;
A
#
# COMPACT_ATOMS: atom_id res chain seq x y z
N MET A 1 6.53 -17.32 40.33
CA MET A 1 7.79 -16.59 40.07
C MET A 1 8.19 -16.97 38.64
N THR A 2 8.08 -16.01 37.72
CA THR A 2 8.69 -15.96 36.37
C THR A 2 8.54 -17.18 35.44
N ASP A 3 7.54 -17.19 34.55
CA ASP A 3 7.75 -17.52 33.11
C ASP A 3 6.55 -17.25 32.17
N GLU A 4 5.85 -16.12 32.28
CA GLU A 4 4.81 -15.75 31.28
C GLU A 4 5.12 -14.44 30.53
N ARG A 5 6.17 -13.72 30.93
CA ARG A 5 6.61 -12.51 30.22
C ARG A 5 7.56 -12.82 29.06
N ASN A 6 7.97 -14.07 28.89
CA ASN A 6 8.90 -14.49 27.84
C ASN A 6 8.16 -14.98 26.57
N SER A 7 6.92 -15.44 26.70
CA SER A 7 6.10 -15.91 25.56
C SER A 7 5.42 -14.78 24.77
N LEU A 8 5.31 -13.58 25.34
CA LEU A 8 4.77 -12.39 24.68
C LEU A 8 5.86 -11.53 23.99
N ARG A 9 7.12 -11.96 24.07
CA ARG A 9 8.25 -11.41 23.30
C ARG A 9 8.53 -12.21 22.03
N VAL A 10 7.52 -12.87 21.47
CA VAL A 10 7.55 -13.19 20.04
C VAL A 10 7.38 -11.87 19.30
N GLN A 11 8.52 -11.17 19.21
CA GLN A 11 8.97 -10.39 18.06
C GLN A 11 7.85 -10.08 17.05
N LEU A 12 7.19 -8.95 17.28
CA LEU A 12 6.85 -8.06 16.18
C LEU A 12 8.18 -7.52 15.62
N GLU A 13 8.94 -8.38 14.94
CA GLU A 13 9.85 -7.89 13.93
C GLU A 13 8.99 -7.10 12.93
N PRO A 14 9.40 -5.90 12.52
CA PRO A 14 8.72 -5.22 11.42
C PRO A 14 8.57 -6.23 10.28
N SER A 15 7.39 -6.35 9.69
CA SER A 15 7.05 -7.37 8.69
C SER A 15 7.91 -7.25 7.43
N THR A 16 9.16 -7.66 7.51
CA THR A 16 10.02 -8.07 6.40
C THR A 16 9.42 -9.32 5.73
N SER A 17 8.58 -10.07 6.42
CA SER A 17 8.13 -11.39 5.97
C SER A 17 7.26 -11.42 4.71
N ALA A 18 6.48 -10.37 4.41
CA ALA A 18 5.52 -10.33 3.29
C ALA A 18 6.22 -10.20 1.92
N GLU A 19 7.00 -9.14 1.73
CA GLU A 19 7.88 -8.99 0.57
C GLU A 19 8.90 -10.12 0.49
N ASP A 20 9.44 -10.60 1.62
CA ASP A 20 10.45 -11.65 1.62
C ASP A 20 9.90 -13.01 1.15
N TRP A 21 8.63 -13.35 1.38
CA TRP A 21 8.10 -14.64 0.91
C TRP A 21 7.84 -14.64 -0.60
N ILE A 22 7.40 -13.51 -1.14
CA ILE A 22 7.22 -13.34 -2.60
C ILE A 22 8.58 -13.41 -3.29
N GLU A 23 9.57 -12.68 -2.77
CA GLU A 23 10.94 -12.73 -3.30
C GLU A 23 11.50 -14.14 -3.29
N ARG A 24 11.31 -14.90 -2.19
CA ARG A 24 11.73 -16.30 -2.11
C ARG A 24 11.04 -17.18 -3.15
N LEU A 25 9.72 -17.05 -3.34
CA LEU A 25 8.99 -17.81 -4.35
C LEU A 25 9.43 -17.47 -5.77
N LEU A 26 9.68 -16.20 -6.04
CA LEU A 26 10.17 -15.74 -7.35
C LEU A 26 11.58 -16.29 -7.63
N VAL A 27 12.46 -16.27 -6.63
CA VAL A 27 13.82 -16.82 -6.74
C VAL A 27 13.78 -18.34 -6.96
N ASP A 28 12.93 -19.06 -6.24
CA ASP A 28 12.82 -20.52 -6.40
C ASP A 28 12.20 -20.89 -7.76
N ALA A 29 11.17 -20.17 -8.21
CA ALA A 29 10.61 -20.34 -9.56
C ALA A 29 11.64 -20.04 -10.66
N ALA A 30 12.45 -18.97 -10.47
CA ALA A 30 13.52 -18.60 -11.40
C ALA A 30 14.63 -19.66 -11.47
N ARG A 31 14.91 -20.37 -10.35
CA ARG A 31 15.87 -21.48 -10.31
C ARG A 31 15.33 -22.73 -10.99
N GLU A 32 14.07 -23.08 -10.75
CA GLU A 32 13.43 -24.26 -11.33
C GLU A 32 13.37 -24.18 -12.87
N HIS A 33 13.13 -22.98 -13.41
CA HIS A 33 13.00 -22.77 -14.86
C HIS A 33 14.23 -22.12 -15.48
N ARG A 34 15.38 -22.11 -14.77
CA ARG A 34 16.61 -21.42 -15.16
C ARG A 34 17.10 -21.81 -16.55
N ASP A 35 17.00 -23.08 -16.89
CA ASP A 35 17.46 -23.62 -18.17
C ASP A 35 16.59 -23.18 -19.36
N GLY A 36 15.37 -22.67 -19.10
CA GLY A 36 14.48 -22.09 -20.09
C GLY A 36 14.56 -20.56 -20.20
N TYR A 37 15.25 -19.89 -19.27
CA TYR A 37 15.45 -18.44 -19.33
C TYR A 37 16.65 -18.09 -20.20
N LEU A 38 16.41 -17.34 -21.27
CA LEU A 38 17.49 -16.77 -22.08
C LEU A 38 18.18 -15.65 -21.27
N ALA A 39 19.51 -15.62 -21.29
CA ALA A 39 20.25 -14.50 -20.71
C ALA A 39 19.81 -13.21 -21.39
N ASP A 40 19.52 -12.17 -20.59
CA ASP A 40 19.01 -10.91 -21.14
C ASP A 40 20.03 -10.23 -22.07
N ASP A 41 21.34 -10.54 -22.03
CA ASP A 41 22.40 -10.05 -22.95
C ASP A 41 22.30 -8.56 -23.35
N GLY A 42 21.75 -7.73 -22.46
CA GLY A 42 21.45 -6.31 -22.73
C GLY A 42 20.34 -6.07 -23.77
N PHE A 43 19.58 -7.08 -24.17
CA PHE A 43 18.37 -7.01 -24.98
C PHE A 43 17.33 -6.09 -24.35
N THR A 44 16.98 -6.29 -23.07
CA THR A 44 16.02 -5.40 -22.38
C THR A 44 16.54 -3.97 -22.32
N ALA A 45 17.82 -3.76 -22.02
CA ALA A 45 18.42 -2.42 -22.03
C ALA A 45 18.34 -1.76 -23.42
N ARG A 46 18.63 -2.52 -24.49
CA ARG A 46 18.57 -2.05 -25.88
C ARG A 46 17.13 -1.80 -26.34
N MET A 47 16.17 -2.60 -25.89
CA MET A 47 14.75 -2.42 -26.15
C MET A 47 14.21 -1.19 -25.41
N MET A 48 14.53 -1.05 -24.12
CA MET A 48 14.14 0.11 -23.32
C MET A 48 14.72 1.41 -23.88
N GLY A 49 15.97 1.39 -24.37
CA GLY A 49 16.58 2.55 -25.06
C GLY A 49 15.95 2.91 -26.40
N LYS A 50 15.15 2.02 -27.00
CA LYS A 50 14.39 2.28 -28.24
C LYS A 50 12.93 2.66 -28.01
N LEU A 51 12.44 2.55 -26.77
CA LEU A 51 11.08 2.99 -26.47
C LEU A 51 10.98 4.50 -26.68
N PRO A 52 9.89 4.98 -27.31
CA PRO A 52 9.62 6.41 -27.36
C PRO A 52 9.60 6.95 -25.93
N GLY A 53 10.22 8.12 -25.74
CA GLY A 53 10.32 8.76 -24.42
C GLY A 53 8.97 8.78 -23.72
N THR A 54 8.99 8.59 -22.40
CA THR A 54 7.79 8.57 -21.57
C THR A 54 6.95 9.80 -21.86
N VAL A 55 5.79 9.58 -22.48
CA VAL A 55 4.82 10.64 -22.75
C VAL A 55 4.33 11.17 -21.42
N THR A 56 4.59 12.45 -21.17
CA THR A 56 4.13 13.12 -19.96
C THR A 56 2.62 13.00 -19.89
N ALA A 57 2.12 12.43 -18.79
CA ALA A 57 0.68 12.25 -18.63
C ALA A 57 -0.02 13.61 -18.65
N PRO A 58 -1.23 13.73 -19.26
CA PRO A 58 -2.00 14.95 -19.19
C PRO A 58 -2.26 15.36 -17.74
N SER A 59 -2.23 16.66 -17.46
CA SER A 59 -2.40 17.21 -16.11
C SER A 59 -3.73 16.82 -15.44
N TRP A 60 -4.77 16.54 -16.24
CA TRP A 60 -6.08 16.10 -15.76
C TRP A 60 -6.13 14.62 -15.31
N ARG A 61 -5.10 13.81 -15.59
CA ARG A 61 -5.07 12.39 -15.19
C ARG A 61 -5.17 12.23 -13.67
N LYS A 62 -4.45 13.06 -12.93
CA LYS A 62 -4.40 13.03 -11.46
C LYS A 62 -5.80 13.30 -10.87
N PRO A 63 -6.48 14.41 -11.18
CA PRO A 63 -7.83 14.65 -10.65
C PRO A 63 -8.86 13.64 -11.16
N ALA A 64 -8.75 13.15 -12.41
CA ALA A 64 -9.66 12.12 -12.93
C ALA A 64 -9.57 10.81 -12.15
N LEU A 65 -8.35 10.36 -11.81
CA LEU A 65 -8.14 9.18 -10.97
C LEU A 65 -8.75 9.37 -9.58
N THR A 66 -8.57 10.55 -8.97
CA THR A 66 -9.17 10.88 -7.67
C THR A 66 -10.69 10.76 -7.72
N VAL A 67 -11.33 11.35 -8.73
CA VAL A 67 -12.79 11.28 -8.89
C VAL A 67 -13.27 9.85 -9.11
N MET A 68 -12.57 9.10 -9.96
CA MET A 68 -12.89 7.69 -10.24
C MET A 68 -12.82 6.83 -8.97
N TRP A 69 -11.74 6.96 -8.18
CA TRP A 69 -11.61 6.22 -6.93
C TRP A 69 -12.62 6.66 -5.88
N GLY A 70 -12.95 7.95 -5.81
CA GLY A 70 -14.02 8.45 -4.96
C GLY A 70 -15.38 7.83 -5.34
N ALA A 71 -15.70 7.79 -6.63
CA ALA A 71 -16.92 7.17 -7.13
C ALA A 71 -16.95 5.66 -6.84
N ALA A 72 -15.83 4.95 -7.01
CA ALA A 72 -15.72 3.53 -6.67
C ALA A 72 -15.97 3.28 -5.17
N ALA A 73 -15.39 4.10 -4.29
CA ALA A 73 -15.62 4.00 -2.85
C ALA A 73 -17.09 4.22 -2.48
N ILE A 74 -17.74 5.21 -3.10
CA ILE A 74 -19.17 5.48 -2.92
C ILE A 74 -20.01 4.29 -3.40
N ALA A 75 -19.71 3.75 -4.58
CA ALA A 75 -20.42 2.59 -5.13
C ALA A 75 -20.27 1.33 -4.24
N ILE A 76 -19.08 1.10 -3.68
CA ILE A 76 -18.86 0.00 -2.74
C ILE A 76 -19.70 0.21 -1.47
N ALA A 77 -19.73 1.44 -0.94
CA ALA A 77 -20.50 1.77 0.25
C ALA A 77 -22.02 1.61 0.05
N THR A 78 -22.53 1.88 -1.17
CA THR A 78 -23.95 1.70 -1.47
C THR A 78 -24.34 0.24 -1.71
N VAL A 79 -23.47 -0.57 -2.30
CA VAL A 79 -23.74 -2.00 -2.58
C VAL A 79 -23.57 -2.86 -1.33
N LEU A 80 -22.63 -2.52 -0.43
CA LEU A 80 -22.37 -3.25 0.80
C LEU A 80 -22.57 -2.37 2.05
N PRO A 81 -23.81 -1.93 2.33
CA PRO A 81 -24.08 -1.01 3.42
C PRO A 81 -23.74 -1.63 4.79
N GLN A 82 -23.93 -2.94 4.97
CA GLN A 82 -23.61 -3.63 6.23
C GLN A 82 -22.10 -3.66 6.51
N VAL A 83 -21.28 -3.94 5.50
CA VAL A 83 -19.81 -3.94 5.63
C VAL A 83 -19.29 -2.55 6.01
N PHE A 84 -19.89 -1.49 5.45
CA PHE A 84 -19.55 -0.12 5.79
C PHE A 84 -19.92 0.23 7.24
N VAL A 85 -21.12 -0.14 7.69
CA VAL A 85 -21.58 0.09 9.06
C VAL A 85 -20.75 -0.71 10.06
N ASP A 86 -20.37 -1.94 9.75
CA ASP A 86 -19.53 -2.77 10.60
C ASP A 86 -18.11 -2.24 10.70
N ALA A 87 -17.52 -1.81 9.59
CA ALA A 87 -16.23 -1.13 9.60
C ALA A 87 -16.29 0.17 10.42
N GLY A 88 -17.33 0.99 10.24
CA GLY A 88 -17.55 2.19 11.03
C GLY A 88 -17.73 1.90 12.53
N ARG A 89 -18.41 0.82 12.87
CA ARG A 89 -18.60 0.35 14.24
C ARG A 89 -17.30 -0.14 14.86
N GLU A 90 -16.48 -0.90 14.14
CA GLU A 90 -15.19 -1.36 14.63
C GLU A 90 -14.21 -0.20 14.83
N VAL A 91 -14.20 0.77 13.91
CA VAL A 91 -13.46 2.03 14.10
C VAL A 91 -13.99 2.80 15.31
N TYR A 92 -15.32 2.87 15.47
CA TYR A 92 -15.93 3.52 16.64
C TYR A 92 -15.57 2.80 17.94
N LYS A 93 -15.52 1.47 17.96
CA LYS A 93 -15.09 0.68 19.12
C LYS A 93 -13.61 0.89 19.43
N LEU A 94 -12.75 0.94 18.42
CA LEU A 94 -11.32 1.30 18.56
C LEU A 94 -11.16 2.71 19.16
N VAL A 95 -12.00 3.64 18.73
CA VAL A 95 -12.07 5.01 19.24
C VAL A 95 -12.62 5.07 20.66
N ALA A 96 -13.68 4.31 20.95
CA ALA A 96 -14.36 4.32 22.25
C ALA A 96 -13.60 3.53 23.32
N ALA A 97 -12.77 2.55 22.94
CA ALA A 97 -11.99 1.72 23.85
C ALA A 97 -10.69 2.38 24.34
N GLN A 98 -10.26 3.51 23.73
CA GLN A 98 -9.16 4.32 24.26
C GLN A 98 -9.65 5.71 24.70
N PRO A 99 -9.25 6.23 25.88
CA PRO A 99 -9.42 7.64 26.23
C PRO A 99 -8.37 8.46 25.47
N VAL A 100 -8.41 8.42 24.14
CA VAL A 100 -7.60 9.29 23.30
C VAL A 100 -8.47 10.51 23.01
N SER A 101 -7.95 11.69 23.33
CA SER A 101 -8.64 12.95 23.09
C SER A 101 -9.19 12.98 21.65
N LEU A 102 -10.37 13.56 21.42
CA LEU A 102 -10.93 13.71 20.06
C LEU A 102 -9.91 14.34 19.08
N SER A 103 -9.00 15.16 19.61
CA SER A 103 -7.85 15.72 18.91
C SER A 103 -6.83 14.67 18.44
N GLY A 104 -6.60 13.60 19.20
CA GLY A 104 -5.68 12.51 18.84
C GLY A 104 -6.20 11.61 17.72
N ILE A 105 -7.50 11.33 17.66
CA ILE A 105 -8.09 10.56 16.55
C ILE A 105 -8.25 11.43 15.31
N GLY A 106 -8.71 12.67 15.46
CA GLY A 106 -8.71 13.64 14.37
C GLY A 106 -7.29 13.87 13.83
N GLY A 107 -6.30 13.94 14.71
CA GLY A 107 -4.88 14.03 14.38
C GLY A 107 -4.35 12.77 13.70
N ALA A 108 -4.75 11.57 14.12
CA ALA A 108 -4.33 10.32 13.50
C ALA A 108 -4.97 10.12 12.12
N LEU A 109 -6.25 10.46 11.94
CA LEU A 109 -6.94 10.44 10.65
C LEU A 109 -6.40 11.51 9.72
N LEU A 110 -6.15 12.72 10.22
CA LEU A 110 -5.49 13.78 9.45
C LEU A 110 -4.05 13.43 9.14
N ALA A 111 -3.31 12.77 10.03
CA ALA A 111 -1.95 12.32 9.78
C ALA A 111 -1.93 11.17 8.77
N ALA A 112 -2.85 10.21 8.85
CA ALA A 112 -3.00 9.15 7.87
C ALA A 112 -3.40 9.73 6.51
N CYS A 113 -4.42 10.59 6.45
CA CYS A 113 -4.79 11.31 5.23
C CYS A 113 -3.64 12.18 4.72
N ALA A 114 -2.93 12.92 5.55
CA ALA A 114 -1.80 13.77 5.16
C ALA A 114 -0.57 12.95 4.77
N LEU A 115 -0.38 11.74 5.30
CA LEU A 115 0.67 10.81 4.85
C LEU A 115 0.30 10.19 3.51
N THR A 116 -0.95 9.75 3.32
CA THR A 116 -1.43 9.18 2.05
C THR A 116 -1.45 10.23 0.95
N TRP A 117 -2.00 11.42 1.22
CA TRP A 117 -2.04 12.53 0.28
C TRP A 117 -0.72 13.28 0.17
N GLY A 118 0.09 13.31 1.22
CA GLY A 118 1.43 13.93 1.23
C GLY A 118 2.46 13.08 0.51
N ALA A 119 2.42 11.75 0.62
CA ALA A 119 3.24 10.85 -0.20
C ALA A 119 2.83 10.93 -1.68
N ALA A 120 1.53 11.01 -1.96
CA ALA A 120 1.04 11.31 -3.30
C ALA A 120 1.54 12.69 -3.78
N ALA A 121 1.38 13.77 -3.01
CA ALA A 121 1.83 15.10 -3.41
C ALA A 121 3.36 15.21 -3.56
N TYR A 122 4.13 14.50 -2.72
CA TYR A 122 5.60 14.47 -2.76
C TYR A 122 6.11 13.72 -3.98
N THR A 123 5.55 12.54 -4.29
CA THR A 123 5.88 11.81 -5.53
C THR A 123 5.47 12.61 -6.77
N LEU A 124 4.39 13.39 -6.69
CA LEU A 124 3.93 14.27 -7.77
C LEU A 124 4.76 15.55 -7.94
N ARG A 125 5.54 15.98 -6.93
CA ARG A 125 6.47 17.12 -7.00
C ARG A 125 7.91 16.69 -7.30
N ALA A 126 8.28 15.48 -6.95
CA ALA A 126 9.58 14.88 -7.30
C ALA A 126 9.66 14.42 -8.77
N SER A 127 8.55 14.56 -9.52
CA SER A 127 8.44 14.20 -10.95
C SER A 127 8.36 15.41 -11.89
N ASP A 128 8.43 16.63 -11.34
CA ASP A 128 8.79 17.88 -12.06
C ASP A 128 10.30 18.14 -11.90
#